data_AF-A0A4Q1BN94-F1
#
_entry.id   AF-A0A4Q1BN94-F1
#
_cell.length_a   1.000
_cell.length_b   1.000
_cell.length_c   1.000
_cell.angle_alpha   90.00
_cell.angle_beta   90.00
_cell.angle_gamma   90.00
#
_symmetry.space_group_name_H-M   'P 1'
#
loop_
_entity.id
_entity.type
_entity.pdbx_description
1 polymer ?
#
loop_
_entity_poly.entity_id
_entity_poly.type
_entity_poly.pdbx_seq_one_letter_code
_entity_poly.pdbx_strand_id
1 'polypeptide(L)'
;MVGLGMVFGAGVGYLEWYKAHVLSRMERAFEPGYDPALELSTLHAPNAAHIERKEQGLIDRIVRGEERGGYYLIIGPKGSGKGTMILDAEGASFCEAHPDLEVFRLRLGKALDFDFFEDWQGSLFSRADPRQGGPALDVERALNKLEKVALRYAKKHKRPLVLAFNNVHLFPDSPEGHALLHQLQQRAEAWAEGASHQIYSLLTS
;
A
#
# COMPACT_ATOMS: atom_id res chain seq x y z
N MET A 1 9.42 44.35 -5.29
CA MET A 1 8.16 43.71 -5.75
C MET A 1 8.40 42.47 -6.60
N VAL A 2 9.24 42.51 -7.66
CA VAL A 2 9.49 41.36 -8.55
C VAL A 2 10.12 40.14 -7.84
N GLY A 3 11.10 40.35 -6.95
CA GLY A 3 11.77 39.25 -6.25
C GLY A 3 10.88 38.45 -5.30
N LEU A 4 9.93 39.10 -4.61
CA LEU A 4 9.01 38.42 -3.68
C LEU A 4 7.99 37.55 -4.44
N GLY A 5 7.50 38.03 -5.58
CA GLY A 5 6.61 37.26 -6.45
C GLY A 5 7.28 36.01 -7.02
N MET A 6 8.57 36.11 -7.38
CA MET A 6 9.34 34.98 -7.90
C MET A 6 9.58 33.90 -6.84
N VAL A 7 9.92 34.31 -5.60
CA VAL A 7 10.08 33.38 -4.47
C VAL A 7 8.76 32.69 -4.13
N PHE A 8 7.65 33.43 -4.10
CA PHE A 8 6.34 32.86 -3.84
C PHE A 8 5.91 31.87 -4.92
N GLY A 9 6.08 32.24 -6.20
CA GLY A 9 5.78 31.36 -7.33
C GLY A 9 6.62 30.09 -7.34
N ALA A 10 7.93 30.21 -7.07
CA ALA A 10 8.83 29.06 -6.95
C ALA A 10 8.43 28.15 -5.77
N GLY A 11 8.04 28.74 -4.64
CA GLY A 11 7.54 27.99 -3.47
C GLY A 11 6.28 27.19 -3.79
N VAL A 12 5.26 27.81 -4.39
CA VAL A 12 4.02 27.12 -4.78
C VAL A 12 4.30 26.02 -5.80
N GLY A 13 5.08 26.31 -6.84
CA GLY A 13 5.44 25.34 -7.87
C GLY A 13 6.18 24.12 -7.30
N TYR A 14 7.11 24.34 -6.36
CA TYR A 14 7.81 23.28 -5.65
C TYR A 14 6.84 22.38 -4.88
N LEU A 15 5.88 22.96 -4.14
CA LEU A 15 4.91 22.21 -3.35
C LEU A 15 3.96 21.35 -4.20
N GLU A 16 3.51 21.87 -5.33
CA GLU A 16 2.65 21.13 -6.25
C GLU A 16 3.42 19.99 -6.92
N TRP A 17 4.61 20.27 -7.42
CA TRP A 17 5.50 19.24 -7.98
C TRP A 17 5.79 18.15 -6.95
N TYR A 18 6.09 18.53 -5.72
CA TYR A 18 6.39 17.61 -4.64
C TYR A 18 5.22 16.66 -4.35
N LYS A 19 4.01 17.21 -4.18
CA LYS A 19 2.79 16.40 -4.00
C LYS A 19 2.54 15.48 -5.18
N ALA A 20 2.76 15.95 -6.41
CA ALA A 20 2.60 15.13 -7.61
C ALA A 20 3.64 14.00 -7.68
N HIS A 21 4.88 14.29 -7.27
CA HIS A 21 5.99 13.34 -7.23
C HIS A 21 5.70 12.19 -6.26
N VAL A 22 5.30 12.49 -5.02
CA VAL A 22 4.94 11.47 -4.01
C VAL A 22 3.82 10.55 -4.52
N LEU A 23 2.76 11.11 -5.11
CA LEU A 23 1.66 10.29 -5.65
C LEU A 23 2.11 9.43 -6.84
N SER A 24 3.05 9.94 -7.66
CA SER A 24 3.61 9.17 -8.77
C SER A 24 4.52 8.05 -8.28
N ARG A 25 5.28 8.26 -7.20
CA ARG A 25 6.09 7.21 -6.56
C ARG A 25 5.21 6.07 -6.10
N MET A 26 4.17 6.39 -5.33
CA MET A 26 3.18 5.40 -4.88
C MET A 26 2.49 4.65 -6.02
N GLU A 27 2.22 5.31 -7.15
CA GLU A 27 1.63 4.65 -8.33
C GLU A 27 2.55 3.57 -8.92
N ARG A 28 3.87 3.84 -8.96
CA ARG A 28 4.87 2.87 -9.46
C ARG A 28 4.99 1.64 -8.58
N ALA A 29 4.62 1.72 -7.30
CA ALA A 29 4.65 0.58 -6.39
C ALA A 29 3.74 -0.59 -6.83
N PHE A 30 2.81 -0.32 -7.76
CA PHE A 30 1.88 -1.29 -8.32
C PHE A 30 2.11 -1.54 -9.81
N GLU A 31 3.24 -1.07 -10.35
CA GLU A 31 3.69 -1.43 -11.70
C GLU A 31 4.48 -2.74 -11.65
N PRO A 32 4.41 -3.59 -12.70
CA PRO A 32 5.17 -4.84 -12.75
C PRO A 32 6.67 -4.60 -12.53
N GLY A 33 7.29 -5.38 -11.64
CA GLY A 33 8.74 -5.32 -11.37
C GLY A 33 9.19 -4.31 -10.31
N TYR A 34 8.27 -3.60 -9.63
CA TYR A 34 8.66 -2.78 -8.47
C TYR A 34 9.00 -3.62 -7.23
N ASP A 35 8.28 -4.73 -7.01
CA ASP A 35 8.21 -5.37 -5.71
C ASP A 35 9.57 -5.94 -5.22
N PRO A 36 10.20 -5.32 -4.20
CA PRO A 36 11.44 -5.82 -3.61
C PRO A 36 11.25 -7.18 -2.95
N ALA A 37 10.04 -7.50 -2.48
CA ALA A 37 9.74 -8.81 -1.90
C ALA A 37 9.70 -9.91 -2.99
N LEU A 38 9.25 -9.57 -4.20
CA LEU A 38 9.30 -10.47 -5.36
C LEU A 38 10.73 -10.75 -5.81
N GLU A 39 11.59 -9.73 -5.85
CA GLU A 39 13.04 -9.91 -6.09
C GLU A 39 13.68 -10.79 -5.02
N LEU A 40 13.31 -10.59 -3.76
CA LEU A 40 13.86 -11.38 -2.65
C LEU A 40 13.34 -12.83 -2.69
N SER A 41 12.08 -13.07 -3.07
CA SER A 41 11.54 -14.43 -3.22
C SER A 41 12.11 -15.17 -4.43
N THR A 42 12.32 -14.48 -5.55
CA THR A 42 12.96 -15.07 -6.74
C THR A 42 14.42 -15.42 -6.49
N LEU A 43 15.12 -14.65 -5.65
CA LEU A 43 16.48 -14.96 -5.19
C LEU A 43 16.55 -16.17 -4.24
N HIS A 44 15.59 -16.34 -3.32
CA HIS A 44 15.62 -17.41 -2.32
C HIS A 44 15.01 -18.74 -2.82
N ALA A 45 14.15 -18.71 -3.85
CA ALA A 45 13.53 -19.90 -4.41
C ALA A 45 13.27 -19.76 -5.92
N PRO A 46 14.32 -19.76 -6.77
CA PRO A 46 14.20 -19.62 -8.22
C PRO A 46 13.37 -20.75 -8.88
N ASN A 47 13.21 -21.87 -8.18
CA ASN A 47 12.45 -23.06 -8.58
C ASN A 47 11.27 -23.35 -7.62
N ALA A 48 10.72 -22.35 -6.91
CA ALA A 48 9.38 -22.49 -6.35
C ALA A 48 8.41 -22.59 -7.53
N ALA A 49 8.31 -23.81 -8.07
CA ALA A 49 7.58 -24.12 -9.27
C ALA A 49 6.21 -23.47 -9.21
N HIS A 50 5.76 -23.01 -10.37
CA HIS A 50 4.38 -22.66 -10.68
C HIS A 50 3.48 -23.83 -10.23
N ILE A 51 3.12 -23.86 -8.95
CA ILE A 51 2.13 -24.79 -8.43
C ILE A 51 0.84 -24.19 -8.94
N GLU A 52 0.21 -24.84 -9.93
CA GLU A 52 -1.14 -24.49 -10.34
C GLU A 52 -2.07 -24.72 -9.15
N ARG A 53 -2.39 -23.63 -8.45
CA ARG A 53 -3.31 -23.61 -7.32
C ARG A 53 -4.70 -23.37 -7.87
N LYS A 54 -5.69 -24.07 -7.33
CA LYS A 54 -7.09 -23.94 -7.77
C LYS A 54 -7.59 -22.50 -7.58
N GLU A 55 -7.07 -21.82 -6.58
CA GLU A 55 -7.43 -20.46 -6.18
C GLU A 55 -6.73 -19.38 -7.02
N GLN A 56 -5.65 -19.70 -7.77
CA GLN A 56 -4.90 -18.71 -8.55
C GLN A 56 -5.81 -18.00 -9.57
N GLY A 57 -6.69 -18.75 -10.22
CA GLY A 57 -7.64 -18.16 -11.17
C GLY A 57 -8.62 -17.18 -10.53
N LEU A 58 -8.94 -17.30 -9.23
CA LEU A 58 -9.74 -16.30 -8.52
C LEU A 58 -8.89 -15.06 -8.19
N ILE A 59 -7.67 -15.25 -7.71
CA ILE A 59 -6.73 -14.16 -7.40
C ILE A 59 -6.47 -13.32 -8.67
N ASP A 60 -6.19 -13.96 -9.80
CA ASP A 60 -5.95 -13.26 -11.06
C ASP A 60 -7.15 -12.43 -11.50
N ARG A 61 -8.38 -12.93 -11.33
CA ARG A 61 -9.61 -12.17 -11.63
C ARG A 61 -9.80 -10.97 -10.70
N ILE A 62 -9.46 -11.11 -9.42
CA ILE A 62 -9.48 -10.00 -8.46
C ILE A 62 -8.47 -8.93 -8.88
N VAL A 63 -7.22 -9.31 -9.16
CA VAL A 63 -6.16 -8.36 -9.55
C VAL A 63 -6.45 -7.69 -10.90
N ARG A 64 -7.13 -8.38 -11.82
CA ARG A 64 -7.60 -7.80 -13.09
C ARG A 64 -8.82 -6.89 -12.93
N GLY A 65 -9.48 -6.87 -11.78
CA GLY A 65 -10.69 -6.08 -11.57
C GLY A 65 -11.97 -6.71 -12.14
N GLU A 66 -11.94 -8.01 -12.46
CA GLU A 66 -13.09 -8.75 -12.96
C GLU A 66 -14.08 -9.07 -11.84
N GLU A 67 -13.58 -9.31 -10.63
CA GLU A 67 -14.39 -9.38 -9.41
C GLU A 67 -14.51 -7.96 -8.83
N ARG A 68 -15.74 -7.49 -8.58
CA ARG A 68 -16.00 -6.13 -8.08
C ARG A 68 -16.47 -6.11 -6.64
N GLY A 69 -16.00 -5.10 -5.89
CA GLY A 69 -16.54 -4.74 -4.57
C GLY A 69 -16.25 -5.75 -3.47
N GLY A 70 -15.06 -6.36 -3.48
CA GLY A 70 -14.68 -7.39 -2.50
C GLY A 70 -13.52 -6.97 -1.61
N TYR A 71 -13.68 -7.25 -0.31
CA TYR A 71 -12.58 -7.44 0.63
C TYR A 71 -12.39 -8.95 0.80
N TYR A 72 -11.16 -9.46 0.64
CA TYR A 72 -10.90 -10.90 0.67
C TYR A 72 -9.94 -11.28 1.81
N LEU A 73 -10.28 -12.37 2.47
CA LEU A 73 -9.45 -13.00 3.50
C LEU A 73 -8.99 -14.37 3.00
N ILE A 74 -7.68 -14.57 2.92
CA ILE A 74 -7.07 -15.83 2.48
C ILE A 74 -6.51 -16.55 3.70
N ILE A 75 -7.14 -17.67 4.07
CA ILE A 75 -6.75 -18.49 5.21
C ILE A 75 -6.20 -19.81 4.71
N GLY A 76 -5.13 -20.28 5.35
CA GLY A 76 -4.57 -21.60 5.07
C GLY A 76 -3.35 -21.89 5.93
N PRO A 77 -2.85 -23.12 5.95
CA PRO A 77 -1.66 -23.49 6.71
C PRO A 77 -0.41 -22.70 6.28
N LYS A 78 0.57 -22.59 7.16
CA LYS A 78 1.87 -21.98 6.83
C LYS A 78 2.54 -22.79 5.70
N GLY A 79 3.09 -22.09 4.70
CA GLY A 79 3.74 -22.74 3.56
C GLY A 79 2.78 -23.18 2.44
N SER A 80 1.48 -22.87 2.50
CA SER A 80 0.53 -23.18 1.42
C SER A 80 0.64 -22.27 0.18
N GLY A 81 1.62 -21.36 0.15
CA GLY A 81 1.87 -20.47 -0.99
C GLY A 81 0.92 -19.27 -1.11
N LYS A 82 0.27 -18.84 -0.02
CA LYS A 82 -0.66 -17.68 -0.04
C LYS A 82 0.01 -16.38 -0.47
N GLY A 83 1.19 -16.10 0.08
CA GLY A 83 1.99 -14.94 -0.32
C GLY A 83 2.43 -15.02 -1.77
N THR A 84 2.93 -16.19 -2.21
CA THR A 84 3.34 -16.39 -3.61
C THR A 84 2.19 -16.23 -4.59
N MET A 85 0.96 -16.67 -4.27
CA MET A 85 -0.21 -16.46 -5.14
C MET A 85 -0.47 -14.99 -5.45
N ILE A 86 -0.24 -14.12 -4.46
CA ILE A 86 -0.46 -12.67 -4.60
C ILE A 86 0.73 -12.04 -5.33
N LEU A 87 1.95 -12.46 -5.01
CA LEU A 87 3.17 -11.97 -5.66
C LEU A 87 3.21 -12.32 -7.15
N ASP A 88 2.69 -13.49 -7.53
CA ASP A 88 2.56 -13.93 -8.93
C ASP A 88 1.51 -13.10 -9.70
N ALA A 89 0.62 -12.37 -9.00
CA ALA A 89 -0.43 -11.57 -9.61
C ALA A 89 0.05 -10.13 -9.89
N GLU A 90 0.23 -9.80 -11.17
CA GLU A 90 0.73 -8.49 -11.59
C GLU A 90 -0.22 -7.32 -11.25
N GLY A 91 0.27 -6.34 -10.50
CA GLY A 91 -0.50 -5.13 -10.13
C GLY A 91 -0.94 -5.09 -8.67
N ALA A 92 -0.45 -6.02 -7.85
CA ALA A 92 -0.57 -5.97 -6.40
C ALA A 92 0.70 -5.39 -5.74
N SER A 93 0.53 -4.61 -4.68
CA SER A 93 1.58 -4.30 -3.71
C SER A 93 1.41 -5.20 -2.48
N PHE A 94 2.53 -5.73 -1.97
CA PHE A 94 2.55 -6.68 -0.88
C PHE A 94 3.24 -6.10 0.35
N CYS A 95 2.59 -6.18 1.51
CA CYS A 95 3.14 -5.74 2.79
C CYS A 95 3.06 -6.87 3.83
N GLU A 96 4.18 -7.18 4.48
CA GLU A 96 4.20 -8.16 5.58
C GLU A 96 3.94 -7.49 6.92
N ALA A 97 2.94 -8.00 7.65
CA ALA A 97 2.68 -7.62 9.03
C ALA A 97 3.87 -7.98 9.94
N HIS A 98 3.94 -7.29 11.09
CA HIS A 98 5.01 -7.45 12.05
C HIS A 98 4.51 -7.19 13.49
N PRO A 99 5.03 -7.88 14.52
CA PRO A 99 4.63 -7.64 15.91
C PRO A 99 4.98 -6.24 16.42
N ASP A 100 6.06 -5.67 15.92
CA ASP A 100 6.40 -4.25 16.14
C ASP A 100 5.70 -3.37 15.10
N LEU A 101 4.82 -2.49 15.58
CA LEU A 101 4.02 -1.58 14.75
C LEU A 101 4.87 -0.52 14.03
N GLU A 102 6.03 -0.12 14.59
CA GLU A 102 6.96 0.77 13.90
C GLU A 102 7.62 0.07 12.71
N VAL A 103 7.96 -1.21 12.87
CA VAL A 103 8.49 -2.02 11.77
C VAL A 103 7.42 -2.23 10.71
N PHE A 104 6.17 -2.50 11.11
CA PHE A 104 5.05 -2.57 10.16
C PHE A 104 4.87 -1.26 9.39
N ARG A 105 4.89 -0.12 10.07
CA ARG A 105 4.83 1.21 9.43
C ARG A 105 5.91 1.33 8.36
N LEU A 106 7.17 1.06 8.69
CA LEU A 106 8.29 1.14 7.74
C LEU A 106 8.14 0.17 6.55
N ARG A 107 7.63 -1.05 6.78
CA ARG A 107 7.36 -2.02 5.71
C ARG A 107 6.26 -1.55 4.77
N LEU A 108 5.18 -0.99 5.32
CA LEU A 108 4.10 -0.41 4.51
C LEU A 108 4.61 0.76 3.66
N GLY A 109 5.45 1.63 4.23
CA GLY A 109 6.07 2.72 3.48
C GLY A 109 6.86 2.20 2.28
N LYS A 110 7.72 1.20 2.49
CA LYS A 110 8.46 0.56 1.40
C LYS A 110 7.56 -0.11 0.36
N ALA A 111 6.54 -0.84 0.80
CA ALA A 111 5.58 -1.49 -0.08
C ALA A 111 4.84 -0.49 -0.99
N LEU A 112 4.69 0.76 -0.52
CA LEU A 112 3.98 1.83 -1.23
C LEU A 112 4.92 2.87 -1.87
N ASP A 113 6.24 2.66 -1.94
CA ASP A 113 7.22 3.71 -2.34
C ASP A 113 6.98 5.06 -1.62
N PHE A 114 6.66 4.99 -0.33
CA PHE A 114 6.19 6.11 0.48
C PHE A 114 7.08 6.34 1.70
N ASP A 115 7.62 7.55 1.81
CA ASP A 115 8.39 7.98 2.97
C ASP A 115 7.50 8.77 3.94
N PHE A 116 7.32 8.26 5.16
CA PHE A 116 6.50 8.96 6.17
C PHE A 116 7.08 10.32 6.59
N PHE A 117 8.37 10.55 6.35
CA PHE A 117 9.03 11.84 6.60
C PHE A 117 8.85 12.85 5.46
N GLU A 118 8.37 12.43 4.28
CA GLU A 118 8.18 13.32 3.14
C GLU A 118 7.04 14.34 3.35
N ASP A 119 6.02 13.99 4.12
CA ASP A 119 4.97 14.98 4.49
C ASP A 119 5.52 16.21 5.25
N TRP A 120 6.71 16.10 5.82
CA TRP A 120 7.39 17.20 6.50
C TRP A 120 8.15 18.13 5.53
N GLN A 121 8.81 17.60 4.49
CA GLN A 121 9.63 18.41 3.56
C GLN A 121 8.81 19.31 2.63
N GLY A 122 7.55 18.96 2.38
CA GLY A 122 6.58 19.86 1.74
C GLY A 122 6.16 21.04 2.62
N SER A 123 6.74 21.21 3.80
CA SER A 123 6.44 22.29 4.73
C SER A 123 7.71 23.05 5.08
N LEU A 124 8.24 23.80 4.09
CA LEU A 124 9.40 24.70 4.24
C LEU A 124 9.26 25.73 5.40
N PHE A 125 8.12 25.77 6.08
CA PHE A 125 7.78 26.72 7.14
C PHE A 125 7.08 26.12 8.38
N SER A 126 6.86 24.81 8.50
CA SER A 126 6.18 24.26 9.68
C SER A 126 7.16 23.65 10.68
N ARG A 127 7.30 24.33 11.84
CA ARG A 127 7.83 23.78 13.09
C ARG A 127 6.77 22.89 13.77
N ALA A 128 6.20 21.92 13.05
CA ALA A 128 5.42 20.86 13.69
C ALA A 128 6.40 19.78 14.19
N ASP A 129 6.31 19.45 15.47
CA ASP A 129 7.19 18.49 16.14
C ASP A 129 7.18 17.11 15.41
N PRO A 130 8.34 16.56 15.00
CA PRO A 130 8.47 15.36 14.15
C PRO A 130 7.79 14.05 14.59
N ARG A 131 7.06 14.02 15.71
CA ARG A 131 6.69 12.78 16.43
C ARG A 131 5.25 12.68 16.91
N GLN A 132 4.34 13.56 16.51
CA GLN A 132 2.99 13.57 17.10
C GLN A 132 2.03 12.50 16.54
N GLY A 133 2.46 11.61 15.64
CA GLY A 133 1.69 10.46 15.20
C GLY A 133 2.41 9.16 15.48
N GLY A 134 1.78 8.25 16.23
CA GLY A 134 2.24 6.86 16.32
C GLY A 134 1.98 6.09 15.03
N PRO A 135 2.40 4.82 14.93
CA PRO A 135 2.30 4.00 13.73
C PRO A 135 0.94 4.02 13.04
N ALA A 136 -0.14 3.97 13.81
CA ALA A 136 -1.50 3.94 13.27
C ALA A 136 -1.88 5.21 12.50
N LEU A 137 -1.51 6.39 13.01
CA LEU A 137 -1.82 7.66 12.35
C LEU A 137 -1.02 7.84 11.06
N ASP A 138 0.24 7.40 11.07
CA ASP A 138 1.09 7.42 9.89
C ASP A 138 0.57 6.48 8.80
N VAL A 139 0.20 5.24 9.17
CA VAL A 139 -0.48 4.29 8.28
C VAL A 139 -1.73 4.93 7.71
N GLU A 140 -2.56 5.58 8.52
CA GLU A 140 -3.80 6.22 8.07
C GLU A 140 -3.54 7.31 7.02
N ARG A 141 -2.51 8.13 7.20
CA ARG A 141 -2.11 9.16 6.22
C ARG A 141 -1.66 8.55 4.91
N ALA A 142 -0.88 7.46 4.96
CA ALA A 142 -0.45 6.75 3.77
C ALA A 142 -1.64 6.16 3.01
N LEU A 143 -2.60 5.53 3.71
CA LEU A 143 -3.80 4.96 3.10
C LEU A 143 -4.71 6.04 2.47
N ASN A 144 -4.84 7.21 3.10
CA ASN A 144 -5.56 8.35 2.50
C ASN A 144 -4.93 8.83 1.18
N LYS A 145 -3.60 8.85 1.10
CA LYS A 145 -2.92 9.19 -0.16
C LYS A 145 -3.10 8.10 -1.19
N LEU A 146 -3.03 6.85 -0.76
CA LEU A 146 -3.23 5.69 -1.62
C LEU A 146 -4.61 5.71 -2.30
N GLU A 147 -5.67 6.14 -1.62
CA GLU A 147 -6.99 6.35 -2.25
C GLU A 147 -6.91 7.27 -3.46
N LYS A 148 -6.22 8.40 -3.34
CA LYS A 148 -6.03 9.34 -4.46
C LYS A 148 -5.23 8.71 -5.60
N VAL A 149 -4.24 7.88 -5.28
CA VAL A 149 -3.43 7.15 -6.27
C VAL A 149 -4.28 6.09 -6.97
N ALA A 150 -5.11 5.35 -6.23
CA ALA A 150 -6.02 4.36 -6.78
C ALA A 150 -6.99 4.97 -7.80
N LEU A 151 -7.56 6.13 -7.49
CA LEU A 151 -8.40 6.90 -8.41
C LEU A 151 -7.70 7.21 -9.74
N ARG A 152 -6.43 7.62 -9.67
CA ARG A 152 -5.62 7.90 -10.85
C ARG A 152 -5.27 6.63 -11.61
N TYR A 153 -4.83 5.59 -10.89
CA TYR A 153 -4.41 4.32 -11.45
C TYR A 153 -5.55 3.64 -12.19
N ALA A 154 -6.73 3.52 -11.59
CA ALA A 154 -7.89 2.92 -12.24
C ALA A 154 -8.33 3.68 -13.48
N LYS A 155 -8.25 5.02 -13.47
CA LYS A 155 -8.55 5.83 -14.66
C LYS A 155 -7.59 5.54 -15.82
N LYS A 156 -6.31 5.38 -15.51
CA LYS A 156 -5.19 5.17 -16.46
C LYS A 156 -5.11 3.73 -16.97
N HIS A 157 -5.14 2.75 -16.06
CA HIS A 157 -4.91 1.33 -16.34
C HIS A 157 -6.19 0.51 -16.52
N LYS A 158 -7.38 1.09 -16.27
CA LYS A 158 -8.69 0.42 -16.37
C LYS A 158 -8.85 -0.82 -15.45
N ARG A 159 -8.03 -0.91 -14.41
CA ARG A 159 -8.06 -1.96 -13.39
C ARG A 159 -7.78 -1.36 -12.00
N PRO A 160 -8.22 -1.98 -10.90
CA PRO A 160 -7.98 -1.51 -9.55
C PRO A 160 -6.51 -1.67 -9.14
N LEU A 161 -6.11 -0.97 -8.09
CA LEU A 161 -4.94 -1.31 -7.29
C LEU A 161 -5.29 -2.46 -6.36
N VAL A 162 -4.34 -3.36 -6.12
CA VAL A 162 -4.48 -4.39 -5.09
C VAL A 162 -3.42 -4.18 -4.02
N LEU A 163 -3.83 -4.02 -2.77
CA LEU A 163 -2.94 -3.97 -1.62
C LEU A 163 -3.15 -5.21 -0.77
N ALA A 164 -2.10 -5.99 -0.59
CA ALA A 164 -2.15 -7.22 0.18
C ALA A 164 -1.34 -7.10 1.47
N PHE A 165 -1.93 -7.53 2.57
CA PHE A 165 -1.27 -7.66 3.86
C PHE A 165 -1.13 -9.14 4.21
N ASN A 166 0.12 -9.57 4.42
CA ASN A 166 0.43 -10.95 4.74
C ASN A 166 0.78 -11.15 6.20
N ASN A 167 0.46 -12.34 6.73
CA ASN A 167 0.71 -12.73 8.11
C ASN A 167 0.05 -11.78 9.14
N VAL A 168 -1.18 -11.33 8.91
CA VAL A 168 -1.84 -10.35 9.80
C VAL A 168 -2.02 -10.85 11.25
N HIS A 169 -1.94 -12.17 11.46
CA HIS A 169 -1.89 -12.77 12.80
C HIS A 169 -0.65 -12.36 13.61
N LEU A 170 0.38 -11.77 12.99
CA LEU A 170 1.57 -11.28 13.67
C LEU A 170 1.38 -9.93 14.34
N PHE A 171 0.27 -9.22 14.10
CA PHE A 171 -0.02 -8.01 14.89
C PHE A 171 -0.06 -8.36 16.38
N PRO A 172 0.51 -7.49 17.25
CA PRO A 172 0.62 -7.80 18.66
C PRO A 172 -0.78 -7.86 19.29
N ASP A 173 -0.94 -8.76 20.26
CA ASP A 173 -2.11 -8.81 21.14
C ASP A 173 -2.05 -7.67 22.17
N SER A 174 -2.16 -6.44 21.67
CA SER A 174 -2.18 -5.20 22.43
C SER A 174 -3.31 -4.31 21.92
N PRO A 175 -3.80 -3.34 22.72
CA PRO A 175 -4.82 -2.39 22.27
C PRO A 175 -4.42 -1.66 20.98
N GLU A 176 -3.14 -1.31 20.82
CA GLU A 176 -2.61 -0.63 19.64
C GLU A 176 -2.56 -1.55 18.41
N GLY A 177 -2.16 -2.82 18.60
CA GLY A 177 -2.17 -3.82 17.54
C GLY A 177 -3.57 -4.12 17.01
N HIS A 178 -4.53 -4.29 17.93
CA HIS A 178 -5.93 -4.46 17.59
C HIS A 178 -6.50 -3.21 16.88
N ALA A 179 -6.22 -2.01 17.40
CA ALA A 179 -6.67 -0.77 16.77
C ALA A 179 -6.16 -0.64 15.33
N LEU A 180 -4.88 -0.97 15.08
CA LEU A 180 -4.32 -0.90 13.74
C LEU A 180 -4.94 -1.95 12.80
N LEU A 181 -5.11 -3.19 13.26
CA LEU A 181 -5.75 -4.24 12.46
C LEU A 181 -7.19 -3.85 12.11
N HIS A 182 -7.95 -3.31 13.07
CA HIS A 182 -9.31 -2.82 12.84
C HIS A 182 -9.34 -1.65 11.85
N GLN A 183 -8.38 -0.73 11.93
CA GLN A 183 -8.24 0.37 10.96
C GLN A 183 -8.03 -0.17 9.54
N LEU A 184 -7.16 -1.17 9.36
CA LEU A 184 -6.93 -1.81 8.06
C LEU A 184 -8.19 -2.51 7.54
N GLN A 185 -8.92 -3.21 8.41
CA GLN A 185 -10.19 -3.85 8.06
C GLN A 185 -11.26 -2.84 7.63
N GLN A 186 -11.46 -1.78 8.41
CA GLN A 186 -12.43 -0.72 8.09
C GLN A 186 -12.10 -0.04 6.76
N ARG A 187 -10.81 0.21 6.48
CA ARG A 187 -10.37 0.74 5.20
C ARG A 187 -10.64 -0.22 4.05
N ALA A 188 -10.33 -1.50 4.23
CA ALA A 188 -10.62 -2.54 3.25
C ALA A 188 -12.12 -2.63 2.92
N GLU A 189 -12.97 -2.62 3.95
CA GLU A 189 -14.43 -2.62 3.80
C GLU A 189 -14.91 -1.35 3.07
N ALA A 190 -14.43 -0.17 3.48
CA ALA A 190 -14.80 1.09 2.84
C ALA A 190 -14.39 1.16 1.36
N TRP A 191 -13.24 0.60 0.99
CA TRP A 191 -12.81 0.53 -0.40
C TRP A 191 -13.60 -0.47 -1.22
N ALA A 192 -14.00 -1.60 -0.62
CA ALA A 192 -14.84 -2.59 -1.26
C ALA A 192 -16.27 -2.06 -1.52
N GLU A 193 -16.87 -1.38 -0.54
CA GLU A 193 -18.25 -0.87 -0.60
C GLU A 193 -18.39 0.46 -1.35
N GLY A 194 -17.36 1.31 -1.30
CA GLY A 194 -17.40 2.65 -1.90
C GLY A 194 -17.39 2.64 -3.43
N ALA A 195 -17.72 3.79 -4.04
CA ALA A 195 -17.56 4.05 -5.48
C ALA A 195 -16.10 3.88 -5.97
N SER A 196 -15.18 3.69 -5.04
CA SER A 196 -13.77 3.35 -5.18
C SER A 196 -13.54 1.83 -5.22
N HIS A 197 -14.28 1.07 -6.06
CA HIS A 197 -13.95 -0.31 -6.50
C HIS A 197 -12.59 -0.39 -7.24
N GLN A 198 -11.60 0.28 -6.69
CA GLN A 198 -10.36 0.75 -7.27
C GLN A 198 -9.19 0.42 -6.35
N ILE A 199 -9.47 0.03 -5.09
CA ILE A 199 -8.52 -0.67 -4.23
C ILE A 199 -9.16 -1.96 -3.75
N TYR A 200 -8.48 -3.09 -3.95
CA TYR A 200 -8.82 -4.34 -3.28
C TYR A 200 -7.79 -4.67 -2.21
N SER A 201 -8.30 -5.10 -1.06
CA SER A 201 -7.48 -5.53 0.05
C SER A 201 -7.53 -7.04 0.20
N LEU A 202 -6.36 -7.66 0.28
CA LEU A 202 -6.20 -9.08 0.60
C LEU A 202 -5.54 -9.19 1.97
N LEU A 203 -6.24 -9.72 2.99
CA LEU A 203 -5.58 -10.11 4.23
C LEU A 203 -5.26 -11.60 4.18
N THR A 204 -4.06 -11.99 4.58
CA THR A 204 -3.73 -13.41 4.73
C THR A 204 -3.33 -13.74 6.17
N SER A 205 -3.81 -14.89 6.65
CA SER A 205 -3.48 -15.44 7.97
C SER A 205 -2.34 -16.45 7.93
#